data_AF-A0A9Q1FE29-F1
#
_entry.id   AF-A0A9Q1FE29-F1
#
_cell.length_a   1.000
_cell.length_b   1.000
_cell.length_c   1.000
_cell.angle_alpha   90.00
_cell.angle_beta   90.00
_cell.angle_gamma   90.00
#
_symmetry.space_group_name_H-M   'P 1'
#
loop_
_entity.id
_entity.type
_entity.pdbx_description
1 polymer ?
#
loop_
_entity_poly.entity_id
_entity_poly.type
_entity_poly.pdbx_seq_one_letter_code
_entity_poly.pdbx_strand_id
1 'polypeptide(L)'
;MGATFAPDFANLFLGYLEDQHIYSNNPFSSHLIFYKRGRNICDRLVHADAHVDLRGRLDGTEGFFPCRHCTSCHNHKKANSFVSQMTKKEYKIKRFITCRSTNVVYLLTCPCGLQYVGKTNRQLRVRINEHRSSIRRGDPKSPVARHFQEAEHPVTTLRFCGIDKINPSRRHTDIEFKLLQCESRWIFMLKTEHPAGLNETLNLTCFL
;
A
#
# COMPACT_ATOMS: atom_id res chain seq x y z
N MET A 1 28.58 -23.71 -5.19
CA MET A 1 27.27 -23.97 -4.57
C MET A 1 27.02 -22.88 -3.53
N GLY A 2 26.49 -21.74 -3.97
CA GLY A 2 26.27 -20.56 -3.12
C GLY A 2 24.77 -20.41 -2.87
N ALA A 3 24.41 -20.26 -1.60
CA ALA A 3 23.06 -20.33 -1.04
C ALA A 3 21.94 -19.80 -1.95
N THR A 4 20.98 -20.68 -2.25
CA THR A 4 19.64 -20.31 -2.66
C THR A 4 19.02 -19.48 -1.55
N PHE A 5 18.83 -18.19 -1.83
CA PHE A 5 18.00 -17.19 -1.14
C PHE A 5 17.45 -17.58 0.24
N ALA A 6 17.85 -16.83 1.27
CA ALA A 6 17.18 -16.83 2.57
C ALA A 6 15.66 -16.63 2.39
N PRO A 7 14.81 -17.30 3.19
CA PRO A 7 13.37 -17.36 2.96
C PRO A 7 12.76 -15.96 2.96
N ASP A 8 11.80 -15.72 2.06
CA ASP A 8 11.18 -14.42 1.74
C ASP A 8 10.69 -13.60 2.93
N PHE A 9 10.29 -14.29 4.01
CA PHE A 9 9.89 -13.67 5.27
C PHE A 9 11.04 -12.91 5.92
N ALA A 10 12.28 -13.40 5.80
CA ALA A 10 13.48 -12.74 6.28
C ALA A 10 13.71 -11.40 5.58
N ASN A 11 13.43 -11.29 4.27
CA ASN A 11 13.56 -10.01 3.56
C ASN A 11 12.49 -9.00 3.97
N LEU A 12 11.25 -9.44 4.18
CA LEU A 12 10.18 -8.59 4.70
C LEU A 12 10.46 -8.14 6.15
N PHE A 13 10.93 -9.08 6.98
CA PHE A 13 11.30 -8.84 8.36
C PHE A 13 12.51 -7.93 8.48
N LEU A 14 13.57 -8.17 7.71
CA LEU A 14 14.77 -7.32 7.65
C LEU A 14 14.40 -5.93 7.12
N GLY A 15 13.59 -5.83 6.07
CA GLY A 15 13.12 -4.54 5.57
C GLY A 15 12.28 -3.76 6.59
N TYR A 16 11.46 -4.45 7.38
CA TYR A 16 10.73 -3.83 8.50
C TYR A 16 11.67 -3.42 9.63
N LEU A 17 12.61 -4.29 10.02
CA LEU A 17 13.60 -4.05 11.06
C LEU A 17 14.51 -2.86 10.71
N GLU A 18 14.98 -2.80 9.46
CA GLU A 18 15.77 -1.69 8.94
C GLU A 18 14.98 -0.37 8.98
N ASP A 19 13.73 -0.35 8.51
CA ASP A 19 12.92 0.88 8.50
C ASP A 19 12.65 1.40 9.93
N GLN A 20 12.41 0.51 10.89
CA GLN A 20 12.12 0.87 12.29
C GLN A 20 13.36 1.20 13.13
N HIS A 21 14.48 0.53 12.89
CA HIS A 21 15.64 0.59 13.80
C HIS A 21 16.89 1.17 13.16
N ILE A 22 17.00 1.12 11.83
CA ILE A 22 18.18 1.64 11.11
C ILE A 22 17.87 3.02 10.52
N TYR A 23 16.77 3.15 9.78
CA TYR A 23 16.45 4.37 9.04
C TYR A 23 15.60 5.40 9.82
N SER A 24 14.94 5.01 10.91
CA SER A 24 14.15 5.95 11.73
C SER A 24 14.79 6.22 13.11
N ASN A 25 15.16 7.47 13.37
CA ASN A 25 15.63 7.98 14.68
C ASN A 25 16.64 7.06 15.41
N ASN A 26 17.63 6.54 14.69
CA ASN A 26 18.65 5.67 15.27
C ASN A 26 19.76 6.51 15.96
N PRO A 27 19.97 6.37 17.29
CA PRO A 27 20.99 7.11 18.05
C PRO A 27 22.43 6.71 17.68
N PHE A 28 22.62 5.56 17.03
CA PHE A 28 23.90 5.06 16.54
C PHE A 28 24.08 5.23 15.03
N SER A 29 23.24 6.05 14.38
CA SER A 29 23.32 6.30 12.94
C SER A 29 24.71 6.77 12.49
N SER A 30 25.43 7.51 13.33
CA SER A 30 26.82 7.95 13.11
C SER A 30 27.85 6.81 13.05
N HIS A 31 27.53 5.63 13.61
CA HIS A 31 28.40 4.47 13.66
C HIS A 31 28.06 3.40 12.61
N LEU A 32 26.99 3.61 11.83
CA LEU A 32 26.58 2.69 10.78
C LEU A 32 27.36 2.97 9.49
N ILE A 33 28.09 1.96 9.01
CA ILE A 33 28.79 2.01 7.73
C ILE A 33 27.94 1.25 6.70
N PHE A 34 27.32 1.99 5.78
CA PHE A 34 26.52 1.42 4.70
C PHE A 34 27.42 1.03 3.52
N TYR A 35 27.49 -0.26 3.21
CA TYR A 35 28.10 -0.74 1.98
C TYR A 35 27.08 -0.67 0.84
N LYS A 36 27.22 0.35 -0.01
CA LYS A 36 26.46 0.42 -1.26
C LYS A 36 27.18 -0.39 -2.33
N ARG A 37 26.44 -1.18 -3.11
CA ARG A 37 27.04 -1.83 -4.31
C ARG A 37 27.73 -0.77 -5.18
N GLY A 38 28.90 -1.11 -5.73
CA GLY A 38 29.57 -0.26 -6.71
C GLY A 38 28.69 -0.01 -7.93
N ARG A 39 28.77 1.20 -8.51
CA ARG A 39 28.04 1.54 -9.74
C ARG A 39 28.59 0.72 -10.90
N ASN A 40 27.76 -0.13 -11.50
CA ASN A 40 28.13 -0.85 -12.71
C ASN A 40 28.00 0.07 -13.95
N ILE A 41 28.41 -0.42 -15.12
CA ILE A 41 28.31 0.34 -16.38
C ILE A 41 26.86 0.78 -16.66
N CYS A 42 25.87 -0.08 -16.37
CA CYS A 42 24.46 0.27 -16.49
C CYS A 42 24.04 1.45 -15.60
N ASP A 43 24.63 1.61 -14.42
CA ASP A 43 24.39 2.74 -13.51
C ASP A 43 25.13 4.03 -13.93
N ARG A 44 26.14 3.89 -14.80
CA ARG A 44 27.04 4.98 -15.25
C ARG A 44 26.60 5.58 -16.58
N LEU A 45 25.97 4.78 -17.43
CA LEU A 45 25.27 5.25 -18.61
C LEU A 45 24.02 6.01 -18.14
N VAL A 46 24.09 7.34 -18.19
CA VAL A 46 22.92 8.22 -18.03
C VAL A 46 21.89 7.73 -19.04
N HIS A 47 20.72 7.31 -18.57
CA HIS A 47 19.58 7.06 -19.44
C HIS A 47 19.30 8.39 -20.16
N ALA A 48 19.72 8.47 -21.43
CA ALA A 48 19.65 9.65 -22.28
C ALA A 48 18.20 9.93 -22.66
N ASP A 49 17.37 10.29 -21.70
CA ASP A 49 15.99 10.65 -21.95
C ASP A 49 15.59 11.68 -20.90
N ALA A 50 15.89 12.93 -21.19
CA ALA A 50 15.31 14.08 -20.51
C ALA A 50 13.85 14.21 -20.94
N HIS A 51 12.98 13.35 -20.42
CA HIS A 51 11.58 13.74 -20.32
C HIS A 51 11.51 14.73 -19.17
N VAL A 52 11.50 16.02 -19.49
CA VAL A 52 11.02 17.05 -18.57
C VAL A 52 9.62 16.61 -18.19
N ASP A 53 9.46 16.18 -16.94
CA ASP A 53 8.14 15.91 -16.40
C ASP A 53 7.45 17.27 -16.26
N LEU A 54 6.65 17.65 -17.26
CA LEU A 54 5.83 18.87 -17.23
C LEU A 54 4.77 18.82 -16.10
N ARG A 55 4.77 17.79 -15.25
CA ARG A 55 3.93 17.66 -14.04
C ARG A 55 4.67 17.92 -12.72
N GLY A 56 5.85 18.54 -12.76
CA GLY A 56 6.61 18.97 -11.57
C GLY A 56 5.96 20.07 -10.72
N ARG A 57 4.62 20.14 -10.64
CA ARG A 57 3.88 21.15 -9.85
C ARG A 57 3.11 20.57 -8.66
N LEU A 58 3.22 19.26 -8.40
CA LEU A 58 2.66 18.59 -7.21
C LEU A 58 3.75 17.96 -6.31
N ASP A 59 5.02 18.24 -6.61
CA ASP A 59 6.18 17.76 -5.85
C ASP A 59 6.26 18.50 -4.50
N GLY A 60 5.58 17.92 -3.49
CA GLY A 60 5.62 18.40 -2.11
C GLY A 60 4.32 18.14 -1.34
N THR A 61 3.22 17.81 -2.02
CA THR A 61 1.97 17.47 -1.35
C THR A 61 1.90 15.96 -1.10
N GLU A 62 2.04 15.56 0.16
CA GLU A 62 1.88 14.17 0.60
C GLU A 62 0.49 13.97 1.22
N GLY A 63 -0.11 12.79 1.03
CA GLY A 63 -1.40 12.45 1.60
C GLY A 63 -2.44 11.95 0.61
N PHE A 64 -3.58 11.55 1.17
CA PHE A 64 -4.77 11.15 0.46
C PHE A 64 -5.79 12.30 0.40
N PHE A 65 -6.14 12.72 -0.82
CA PHE A 65 -6.97 13.89 -1.08
C PHE A 65 -8.25 13.55 -1.86
N PRO A 66 -9.39 14.18 -1.52
CA PRO A 66 -10.63 13.98 -2.26
C PRO A 66 -10.57 14.60 -3.66
N CYS A 67 -11.03 13.86 -4.68
CA CYS A 67 -11.15 14.32 -6.07
C CYS A 67 -12.27 15.34 -6.32
N ARG A 68 -13.18 15.52 -5.34
CA ARG A 68 -14.40 16.37 -5.35
C ARG A 68 -15.43 16.11 -6.47
N HIS A 69 -15.10 15.27 -7.46
CA HIS A 69 -15.93 14.98 -8.63
C HIS A 69 -16.35 13.50 -8.72
N CYS A 70 -16.33 12.78 -7.60
CA CYS A 70 -16.63 11.35 -7.59
C CYS A 70 -17.48 10.97 -6.37
N THR A 71 -18.46 10.09 -6.58
CA THR A 71 -19.42 9.63 -5.55
C THR A 71 -18.73 9.00 -4.35
N SER A 72 -17.62 8.30 -4.57
CA SER A 72 -16.80 7.69 -3.50
C SER A 72 -16.11 8.74 -2.62
N CYS A 73 -15.89 9.94 -3.15
CA CYS A 73 -15.18 11.03 -2.47
C CYS A 73 -16.09 11.88 -1.56
N HIS A 74 -17.41 11.64 -1.51
CA HIS A 74 -18.32 12.32 -0.57
C HIS A 74 -18.06 11.92 0.89
N ASN A 75 -17.57 10.69 1.12
CA ASN A 75 -17.48 10.10 2.45
C ASN A 75 -16.08 10.13 3.08
N HIS A 76 -15.05 10.63 2.39
CA HIS A 76 -13.71 10.74 3.00
C HIS A 76 -13.14 12.15 2.94
N LYS A 77 -12.47 12.50 4.03
CA LYS A 77 -11.74 13.76 4.20
C LYS A 77 -10.29 13.58 3.73
N LYS A 78 -9.58 14.70 3.58
CA LYS A 78 -8.12 14.68 3.43
C LYS A 78 -7.48 13.94 4.60
N ALA A 79 -6.52 13.08 4.32
CA ALA A 79 -5.74 12.36 5.32
C ALA A 79 -4.25 12.41 4.97
N ASN A 80 -3.40 12.82 5.90
CA ASN A 80 -1.94 12.80 5.72
C ASN A 80 -1.33 11.52 6.31
N SER A 81 -2.08 10.84 7.17
CA SER A 81 -1.69 9.64 7.89
C SER A 81 -2.90 8.72 8.06
N PHE A 82 -2.63 7.47 8.40
CA PHE A 82 -3.65 6.48 8.77
C PHE A 82 -3.17 5.65 9.95
N VAL A 83 -4.10 5.05 10.67
CA VAL A 83 -3.82 4.27 11.89
C VAL A 83 -4.19 2.81 11.65
N SER A 84 -3.31 1.90 12.04
CA SER A 84 -3.66 0.48 12.17
C SER A 84 -4.55 0.30 13.39
N GLN A 85 -5.75 -0.26 13.21
CA GLN A 85 -6.63 -0.53 14.34
C GLN A 85 -6.13 -1.68 15.20
N MET A 86 -5.34 -2.59 14.63
CA MET A 86 -4.77 -3.73 15.36
C MET A 86 -3.51 -3.35 16.12
N THR A 87 -2.54 -2.72 15.45
CA THR A 87 -1.25 -2.38 16.10
C THR A 87 -1.26 -1.03 16.81
N LYS A 88 -2.31 -0.22 16.61
CA LYS A 88 -2.45 1.17 17.09
C LYS A 88 -1.34 2.12 16.62
N LYS A 89 -0.51 1.69 15.66
CA LYS A 89 0.54 2.52 15.06
C LYS A 89 -0.03 3.44 13.99
N GLU A 90 0.46 4.68 13.96
CA GLU A 90 0.16 5.66 12.93
C GLU A 90 1.24 5.67 11.84
N TYR A 91 0.82 5.71 10.59
CA TYR A 91 1.68 5.72 9.41
C TYR A 91 1.40 6.96 8.55
N LYS A 92 2.45 7.65 8.13
CA LYS A 92 2.35 8.80 7.22
C LYS A 92 2.24 8.34 5.77
N ILE A 93 1.35 8.97 5.01
CA ILE A 93 1.13 8.70 3.59
C ILE A 93 2.12 9.55 2.79
N LYS A 94 3.23 8.94 2.36
CA LYS A 94 4.37 9.63 1.71
C LYS A 94 4.12 10.08 0.27
N ARG A 95 2.96 9.75 -0.32
CA ARG A 95 2.66 9.99 -1.74
C ARG A 95 1.37 10.78 -1.90
N PHE A 96 1.28 11.57 -2.96
CA PHE A 96 0.03 12.21 -3.37
C PHE A 96 -0.92 11.17 -3.97
N ILE A 97 -2.04 10.90 -3.29
CA ILE A 97 -3.04 9.93 -3.72
C ILE A 97 -4.42 10.58 -3.77
N THR A 98 -5.19 10.26 -4.79
CA THR A 98 -6.58 10.69 -4.92
C THR A 98 -7.46 9.53 -5.35
N CYS A 99 -8.79 9.70 -5.34
CA CYS A 99 -9.74 8.75 -5.94
C CYS A 99 -9.41 8.36 -7.40
N ARG A 100 -8.67 9.20 -8.15
CA ARG A 100 -8.33 8.98 -9.56
C ARG A 100 -6.95 8.33 -9.76
N SER A 101 -6.16 8.19 -8.69
CA SER A 101 -4.85 7.56 -8.77
C SER A 101 -4.96 6.09 -9.17
N THR A 102 -4.03 5.65 -10.01
CA THR A 102 -3.79 4.25 -10.41
C THR A 102 -2.55 3.71 -9.70
N ASN A 103 -2.39 2.38 -9.70
CA ASN A 103 -1.29 1.68 -9.04
C ASN A 103 -1.19 2.02 -7.54
N VAL A 104 -2.32 1.87 -6.84
CA VAL A 104 -2.50 2.27 -5.45
C VAL A 104 -2.70 1.04 -4.58
N VAL A 105 -2.06 1.03 -3.41
CA VAL A 105 -2.44 0.19 -2.29
C VAL A 105 -3.35 1.00 -1.37
N TYR A 106 -4.48 0.41 -1.00
CA TYR A 106 -5.53 1.06 -0.21
C TYR A 106 -5.89 0.23 1.01
N LEU A 107 -6.43 0.93 2.01
CA LEU A 107 -6.92 0.38 3.25
C LEU A 107 -8.44 0.61 3.31
N LEU A 108 -9.20 -0.44 3.56
CA LEU A 108 -10.60 -0.35 3.98
C LEU A 108 -10.68 -0.53 5.49
N THR A 109 -11.61 0.17 6.12
CA THR A 109 -11.85 0.07 7.55
C THR A 109 -13.34 -0.11 7.80
N CYS A 110 -13.65 -1.21 8.48
CA CYS A 110 -14.99 -1.53 8.96
C CYS A 110 -15.32 -0.71 10.22
N PRO A 111 -16.59 -0.35 10.49
CA PRO A 111 -16.99 0.28 11.75
C PRO A 111 -16.58 -0.51 13.01
N CYS A 112 -16.52 -1.84 12.96
CA CYS A 112 -16.06 -2.68 14.07
C CYS A 112 -14.53 -2.61 14.31
N GLY A 113 -13.79 -1.89 13.46
CA GLY A 113 -12.34 -1.71 13.58
C GLY A 113 -11.51 -2.67 12.74
N LEU A 114 -12.09 -3.74 12.17
CA LEU A 114 -11.36 -4.62 11.27
C LEU A 114 -10.95 -3.91 9.98
N GLN A 115 -9.76 -4.23 9.49
CA GLN A 115 -9.14 -3.58 8.35
C GLN A 115 -8.84 -4.58 7.24
N TYR A 116 -8.90 -4.11 5.99
CA TYR A 116 -8.54 -4.85 4.78
C TYR A 116 -7.54 -4.04 3.98
N VAL A 117 -6.44 -4.65 3.57
CA VAL A 117 -5.49 -4.06 2.61
C VAL A 117 -5.74 -4.67 1.24
N GLY A 118 -5.77 -3.84 0.21
CA GLY A 118 -5.84 -4.31 -1.17
C GLY A 118 -5.03 -3.45 -2.13
N LYS A 119 -4.64 -4.02 -3.27
CA LYS A 119 -4.06 -3.27 -4.39
C LYS A 119 -5.04 -3.01 -5.53
N THR A 120 -4.73 -2.03 -6.37
CA THR A 120 -5.35 -1.87 -7.68
C THR A 120 -4.42 -1.18 -8.68
N ASN A 121 -4.36 -1.72 -9.89
CA ASN A 121 -3.75 -1.08 -11.05
C ASN A 121 -4.69 -0.05 -11.71
N ARG A 122 -6.00 -0.24 -11.58
CA ARG A 122 -7.04 0.68 -12.06
C ARG A 122 -7.20 1.88 -11.12
N GLN A 123 -8.07 2.81 -11.48
CA GLN A 123 -8.36 3.97 -10.63
C GLN A 123 -8.99 3.51 -9.30
N LEU A 124 -8.49 4.02 -8.18
CA LEU A 124 -8.96 3.66 -6.84
C LEU A 124 -10.49 3.72 -6.72
N ARG A 125 -11.14 4.77 -7.22
CA ARG A 125 -12.60 4.91 -7.17
C ARG A 125 -13.37 3.74 -7.77
N VAL A 126 -12.85 3.14 -8.84
CA VAL A 126 -13.49 2.01 -9.52
C VAL A 126 -13.48 0.81 -8.58
N ARG A 127 -12.30 0.53 -8.00
CA ARG A 127 -12.14 -0.58 -7.05
C ARG A 127 -12.99 -0.42 -5.78
N ILE A 128 -13.09 0.80 -5.25
CA ILE A 128 -13.96 1.06 -4.09
C ILE A 128 -15.43 0.86 -4.42
N ASN A 129 -15.88 1.25 -5.61
CA ASN A 129 -17.26 1.04 -6.04
C ASN A 129 -17.59 -0.43 -6.26
N GLU A 130 -16.63 -1.23 -6.74
CA GLU A 130 -16.76 -2.69 -6.80
C GLU A 130 -16.96 -3.30 -5.42
N HIS A 131 -16.10 -2.95 -4.44
CA HIS A 131 -16.27 -3.41 -3.05
C HIS A 131 -17.64 -3.04 -2.49
N ARG A 132 -18.07 -1.79 -2.66
CA ARG A 132 -19.42 -1.35 -2.25
C ARG A 132 -20.52 -2.14 -2.94
N SER A 133 -20.35 -2.48 -4.22
CA SER A 133 -21.31 -3.29 -4.96
C SER A 133 -21.35 -4.73 -4.49
N SER A 134 -20.19 -5.34 -4.21
CA SER A 134 -20.11 -6.68 -3.65
C SER A 134 -20.76 -6.76 -2.26
N ILE A 135 -20.54 -5.75 -1.41
CA ILE A 135 -21.22 -5.65 -0.10
C ILE A 135 -22.75 -5.57 -0.28
N ARG A 136 -23.25 -4.71 -1.18
CA ARG A 136 -24.70 -4.59 -1.42
C ARG A 136 -25.34 -5.87 -1.95
N ARG A 137 -24.59 -6.67 -2.72
CA ARG A 137 -25.07 -7.95 -3.26
C ARG A 137 -24.90 -9.11 -2.27
N GLY A 138 -24.16 -8.93 -1.19
CA GLY A 138 -23.83 -10.03 -0.28
C GLY A 138 -22.94 -11.10 -0.94
N ASP A 139 -21.94 -10.68 -1.73
CA ASP A 139 -21.09 -11.61 -2.48
C ASP A 139 -20.19 -12.44 -1.54
N PRO A 140 -20.41 -13.76 -1.39
CA PRO A 140 -19.67 -14.57 -0.43
C PRO A 140 -18.19 -14.74 -0.78
N LYS A 141 -17.80 -14.47 -2.04
CA LYS A 141 -16.40 -14.55 -2.50
C LYS A 141 -15.56 -13.36 -2.06
N SER A 142 -16.20 -12.25 -1.67
CA SER A 142 -15.48 -11.09 -1.17
C SER A 142 -15.42 -11.18 0.35
N PRO A 143 -14.23 -11.30 0.98
CA PRO A 143 -14.14 -11.41 2.44
C PRO A 143 -14.69 -10.16 3.13
N VAL A 144 -14.56 -8.99 2.49
CA VAL A 144 -15.15 -7.74 2.96
C VAL A 144 -16.68 -7.80 2.91
N ALA A 145 -17.27 -8.27 1.81
CA ALA A 145 -18.73 -8.36 1.69
C ALA A 145 -19.31 -9.39 2.66
N ARG A 146 -18.69 -10.57 2.75
CA ARG A 146 -19.04 -11.62 3.71
C ARG A 146 -19.05 -11.09 5.13
N HIS A 147 -17.97 -10.42 5.56
CA HIS A 147 -17.91 -9.81 6.90
C HIS A 147 -19.00 -8.76 7.13
N PHE A 148 -19.25 -7.87 6.16
CA PHE A 148 -20.29 -6.84 6.30
C PHE A 148 -21.69 -7.45 6.42
N GLN A 149 -21.93 -8.61 5.81
CA GLN A 149 -23.19 -9.33 5.94
C GLN A 149 -23.29 -10.07 7.27
N GLU A 150 -22.24 -10.76 7.70
CA GLU A 150 -22.17 -11.46 9.00
C GLU A 150 -22.32 -10.50 10.19
N ALA A 151 -21.74 -9.30 10.10
CA ALA A 151 -21.76 -8.29 11.15
C ALA A 151 -22.92 -7.27 10.99
N GLU A 152 -23.81 -7.46 10.02
CA GLU A 152 -24.95 -6.59 9.72
C GLU A 152 -24.58 -5.09 9.58
N HIS A 153 -23.42 -4.81 8.99
CA HIS A 153 -22.92 -3.46 8.82
C HIS A 153 -23.43 -2.82 7.52
N PRO A 154 -23.96 -1.58 7.58
CA PRO A 154 -24.42 -0.91 6.37
C PRO A 154 -23.23 -0.45 5.52
N VAL A 155 -23.31 -0.64 4.20
CA VAL A 155 -22.25 -0.27 3.24
C VAL A 155 -21.82 1.20 3.31
N THR A 156 -22.70 2.09 3.79
CA THR A 156 -22.44 3.53 3.96
C THR A 156 -21.35 3.81 5.00
N THR A 157 -21.15 2.90 5.97
CA THR A 157 -20.14 3.00 7.03
C THR A 157 -18.75 2.58 6.58
N LEU A 158 -18.60 1.98 5.40
CA LEU A 158 -17.30 1.57 4.86
C LEU A 158 -16.42 2.81 4.63
N ARG A 159 -15.31 2.88 5.36
CA ARG A 159 -14.28 3.90 5.18
C ARG A 159 -13.13 3.34 4.34
N PHE A 160 -12.50 4.21 3.55
CA PHE A 160 -11.32 3.83 2.76
C PHE A 160 -10.29 4.95 2.72
N CYS A 161 -9.02 4.58 2.55
CA CYS A 161 -7.90 5.49 2.37
C CYS A 161 -6.91 4.89 1.37
N GLY A 162 -6.38 5.70 0.45
CA GLY A 162 -5.18 5.31 -0.29
C GLY A 162 -3.97 5.46 0.62
N ILE A 163 -3.17 4.41 0.80
CA ILE A 163 -2.07 4.38 1.76
C ILE A 163 -0.70 4.42 1.11
N ASP A 164 -0.57 3.86 -0.10
CA ASP A 164 0.68 3.88 -0.85
C ASP A 164 0.42 3.87 -2.36
N LYS A 165 1.40 4.29 -3.14
CA LYS A 165 1.32 4.36 -4.60
C LYS A 165 2.64 4.01 -5.24
N ILE A 166 2.59 3.09 -6.20
CA ILE A 166 3.74 2.73 -7.02
C ILE A 166 3.74 3.59 -8.29
N ASN A 167 4.77 4.41 -8.44
CA ASN A 167 4.96 5.15 -9.68
C ASN A 167 5.51 4.19 -10.76
N PRO A 168 4.94 4.21 -11.97
CA PRO A 168 5.48 3.41 -13.07
C PRO A 168 6.92 3.87 -13.37
N SER A 169 7.88 2.96 -13.24
CA SER A 169 9.22 3.19 -13.78
C SER A 169 9.20 3.05 -15.31
N ARG A 170 10.13 3.74 -16.01
CA ARG A 170 10.25 3.71 -17.48
C ARG A 170 10.34 2.30 -18.08
N ARG A 171 10.88 1.35 -17.33
CA ARG A 171 10.76 -0.08 -17.64
C ARG A 171 9.41 -0.53 -17.07
N HIS A 172 8.45 -0.73 -17.97
CA HIS A 172 7.10 -1.24 -17.69
C HIS A 172 7.11 -2.68 -17.16
N THR A 173 8.29 -3.27 -16.99
CA THR A 173 8.48 -4.56 -16.37
C THR A 173 8.38 -4.38 -14.86
N ASP A 174 7.26 -4.88 -14.33
CA ASP A 174 7.08 -5.29 -12.94
C ASP A 174 6.34 -4.34 -11.97
N ILE A 175 5.45 -3.48 -12.49
CA ILE A 175 4.55 -2.68 -11.63
C ILE A 175 3.63 -3.59 -10.81
N GLU A 176 3.13 -4.67 -11.41
CA GLU A 176 2.21 -5.58 -10.74
C GLU A 176 2.85 -6.32 -9.57
N PHE A 177 4.07 -6.82 -9.74
CA PHE A 177 4.82 -7.47 -8.67
C PHE A 177 5.20 -6.48 -7.57
N LYS A 178 5.64 -5.25 -7.91
CA LYS A 178 5.86 -4.20 -6.92
C LYS A 178 4.60 -3.86 -6.13
N LEU A 179 3.44 -3.85 -6.79
CA LEU A 179 2.15 -3.67 -6.12
C LEU A 179 1.81 -4.84 -5.20
N LEU A 180 2.07 -6.08 -5.65
CA LEU A 180 1.88 -7.29 -4.83
C LEU A 180 2.79 -7.26 -3.59
N GLN A 181 4.08 -6.98 -3.77
CA GLN A 181 5.04 -6.84 -2.67
C GLN A 181 4.62 -5.74 -1.69
N CYS A 182 4.17 -4.59 -2.20
CA CYS A 182 3.69 -3.49 -1.38
C CYS A 182 2.43 -3.88 -0.60
N GLU A 183 1.46 -4.53 -1.25
CA GLU A 183 0.25 -5.07 -0.62
C GLU A 183 0.59 -6.06 0.50
N SER A 184 1.40 -7.08 0.21
CA SER A 184 1.81 -8.10 1.19
C SER A 184 2.57 -7.49 2.37
N ARG A 185 3.43 -6.50 2.11
CA ARG A 185 4.10 -5.75 3.18
C ARG A 185 3.11 -5.00 4.07
N TRP A 186 2.11 -4.34 3.49
CA TRP A 186 1.11 -3.63 4.28
C TRP A 186 0.18 -4.58 5.05
N ILE A 187 -0.23 -5.71 4.46
CA ILE A 187 -1.01 -6.75 5.16
C ILE A 187 -0.25 -7.21 6.41
N PHE A 188 1.05 -7.52 6.25
CA PHE A 188 1.90 -7.96 7.35
C PHE A 188 2.07 -6.88 8.42
N MET A 189 2.45 -5.66 8.04
CA MET A 189 2.71 -4.57 9.00
C MET A 189 1.45 -4.13 9.77
N LEU A 190 0.28 -4.17 9.12
CA LEU A 190 -0.98 -3.75 9.74
C LEU A 190 -1.72 -4.89 10.42
N LYS A 191 -1.26 -6.14 10.27
CA LYS A 191 -1.90 -7.36 10.79
C LYS A 191 -3.36 -7.48 10.35
N THR A 192 -3.62 -7.30 9.06
CA THR A 192 -5.00 -7.34 8.51
C THR A 192 -5.45 -8.73 8.08
N GLU A 193 -4.68 -9.77 8.37
CA GLU A 193 -5.06 -11.17 8.12
C GLU A 193 -6.09 -11.67 9.13
N HIS A 194 -7.01 -12.51 8.68
CA HIS A 194 -8.00 -13.17 9.51
C HIS A 194 -7.31 -14.02 10.60
N PRO A 195 -7.77 -14.02 11.86
CA PRO A 195 -9.02 -13.43 12.37
C PRO A 195 -8.90 -11.96 12.82
N ALA A 196 -7.70 -11.40 12.85
CA ALA A 196 -7.44 -10.04 13.34
C ALA A 196 -7.83 -8.94 12.32
N GLY A 197 -8.00 -9.30 11.06
CA GLY A 197 -8.50 -8.43 10.00
C GLY A 197 -9.32 -9.18 8.94
N LEU A 198 -9.48 -8.55 7.78
CA LEU A 198 -10.38 -9.01 6.71
C LEU A 198 -9.65 -9.67 5.53
N ASN A 199 -8.33 -9.66 5.48
CA ASN A 199 -7.57 -10.39 4.46
C ASN A 199 -7.58 -11.89 4.78
N GLU A 200 -7.82 -12.75 3.80
CA GLU A 200 -7.94 -14.20 4.03
C GLU A 200 -6.59 -14.85 4.33
N THR A 201 -5.60 -14.63 3.48
CA THR A 201 -4.25 -15.18 3.64
C THR A 201 -3.19 -14.20 3.14
N LEU A 202 -2.05 -14.18 3.81
CA LEU A 202 -0.87 -13.45 3.34
C LEU A 202 -0.13 -14.26 2.26
N ASN A 203 -0.16 -13.77 1.01
CA ASN A 203 0.59 -14.39 -0.07
C ASN A 203 1.97 -13.71 -0.23
N LEU A 204 3.04 -14.50 -0.06
CA LEU A 204 4.44 -14.05 -0.17
C LEU A 204 5.15 -14.51 -1.44
N THR A 205 4.46 -15.18 -2.38
CA THR A 205 5.08 -15.63 -3.63
C THR A 205 5.60 -14.49 -4.50
N CYS A 206 5.12 -13.27 -4.26
CA CYS A 206 5.66 -12.05 -4.88
C CYS A 206 7.07 -11.66 -4.39
N PHE A 207 7.72 -12.46 -3.55
CA PHE A 207 9.10 -12.23 -3.12
C PHE A 207 10.08 -13.33 -3.58
N LEU A 208 9.54 -14.40 -4.17
CA LEU A 208 10.26 -15.50 -4.83
C LEU A 208 10.65 -15.11 -6.26
#